data_AF-A0A1H2Q9X8-F1
#
_entry.id   AF-A0A1H2Q9X8-F1
#
_cell.length_a   1.000
_cell.length_b   1.000
_cell.length_c   1.000
_cell.angle_alpha   90.00
_cell.angle_beta   90.00
_cell.angle_gamma   90.00
#
_symmetry.space_group_name_H-M   'P 1'
#
loop_
_entity.id
_entity.type
_entity.pdbx_description
1 polymer ?
#
loop_
_entity_poly.entity_id
_entity_poly.type
_entity_poly.pdbx_seq_one_letter_code
_entity_poly.pdbx_strand_id
1 'polypeptide(L)'
;MRLGFNIEYDGRNYDILELPNEAFVCMIPCMSKDQFNRMNRRFQEVWPDPTVRRNHMLAFTADRVHTSIDFLFLYRGSFWFDDEDLDRYIHTHTKQGHRPS
;
A
#
# COMPACT_ATOMS: atom_id res chain seq x y z
N MET A 1 -6.95 12.03 3.21
CA MET A 1 -7.94 10.94 3.31
C MET A 1 -7.53 10.10 4.51
N ARG A 2 -8.44 9.82 5.47
CA ARG A 2 -8.17 8.92 6.60
C ARG A 2 -8.85 7.59 6.30
N LEU A 3 -8.15 6.47 6.49
CA LEU A 3 -8.72 5.15 6.24
C LEU A 3 -9.62 4.68 7.39
N GLY A 4 -9.61 5.39 8.54
CA GLY A 4 -10.42 5.02 9.71
C GLY A 4 -9.87 3.83 10.49
N PHE A 5 -8.74 3.26 10.06
CA PHE A 5 -8.00 2.22 10.77
C PHE A 5 -7.01 2.85 11.73
N ASN A 6 -7.35 2.83 13.02
CA ASN A 6 -6.46 3.22 14.10
C ASN A 6 -5.70 2.01 14.61
N ILE A 7 -4.38 2.11 14.66
CA ILE A 7 -3.48 1.06 15.14
C ILE A 7 -2.74 1.59 16.35
N GLU A 8 -2.75 0.81 17.42
CA GLU A 8 -1.91 1.07 18.59
C GLU A 8 -0.49 0.58 18.32
N TYR A 9 0.49 1.47 18.42
CA TYR A 9 1.90 1.18 18.30
C TYR A 9 2.67 2.00 19.33
N ASP A 10 3.51 1.34 20.14
CA ASP A 10 4.30 1.96 21.21
C ASP A 10 3.44 2.83 22.18
N GLY A 11 2.26 2.32 22.55
CA GLY A 11 1.32 2.99 23.47
C GLY A 11 0.62 4.23 22.88
N ARG A 12 0.68 4.45 21.56
CA ARG A 12 -0.01 5.55 20.86
C ARG A 12 -0.87 5.03 19.72
N ASN A 13 -2.00 5.69 19.47
CA ASN A 13 -2.88 5.40 18.34
C ASN A 13 -2.45 6.21 17.12
N TYR A 14 -2.25 5.52 16.00
CA TYR A 14 -1.92 6.11 14.70
C TYR A 14 -2.99 5.74 13.68
N ASP A 15 -3.30 6.66 12.76
CA ASP A 15 -3.87 6.24 11.48
C ASP A 15 -2.81 5.41 10.76
N ILE A 16 -3.22 4.30 10.13
CA ILE A 16 -2.29 3.40 9.44
C ILE A 16 -1.38 4.13 8.43
N LEU A 17 -1.88 5.19 7.80
CA LEU A 17 -1.12 5.98 6.83
C LEU A 17 -0.08 6.89 7.49
N GLU A 18 -0.17 7.11 8.80
CA GLU A 18 0.71 7.96 9.61
C GLU A 18 1.68 7.16 10.48
N LEU A 19 1.62 5.82 10.43
CA LEU A 19 2.53 4.96 11.19
C LEU A 19 4.02 5.25 10.90
N PRO A 20 4.94 4.99 11.84
CA PRO A 20 6.36 4.92 11.52
C PRO A 20 6.60 3.93 10.37
N ASN A 21 7.54 4.23 9.46
CA ASN A 21 7.85 3.37 8.30
C ASN A 21 8.13 1.92 8.73
N GLU A 22 8.88 1.77 9.82
CA GLU A 22 9.26 0.47 10.39
C GLU A 22 8.05 -0.36 10.83
N ALA A 23 7.02 0.28 11.36
CA ALA A 23 5.77 -0.36 11.74
C ALA A 23 4.91 -0.71 10.51
N PHE A 24 4.83 0.19 9.53
CA PHE A 24 4.02 -0.01 8.33
C PHE A 24 4.48 -1.21 7.48
N VAL A 25 5.79 -1.48 7.41
CA VAL A 25 6.36 -2.65 6.70
C VAL A 25 5.76 -3.96 7.23
N CYS A 26 5.56 -4.05 8.54
CA CYS A 26 5.06 -5.25 9.20
C CYS A 26 3.53 -5.40 9.12
N MET A 27 2.82 -4.38 8.61
CA MET A 27 1.36 -4.35 8.61
C MET A 27 0.73 -5.03 7.40
N ILE A 28 1.38 -5.03 6.23
CA ILE A 28 0.81 -5.66 5.03
C ILE A 28 0.95 -7.18 5.16
N PRO A 29 -0.16 -7.92 5.38
CA PRO A 29 -0.06 -9.35 5.64
C PRO A 29 0.52 -10.06 4.42
N CYS A 30 1.31 -11.10 4.67
CA CYS A 30 1.85 -11.99 3.65
C CYS A 30 2.87 -11.35 2.69
N MET A 31 3.30 -10.10 2.94
CA MET A 31 4.36 -9.43 2.20
C MET A 31 5.69 -9.53 2.94
N SER A 32 6.75 -9.99 2.27
CA SER A 32 8.09 -9.96 2.84
C SER A 32 8.67 -8.55 2.85
N LYS A 33 9.68 -8.31 3.70
CA LYS A 33 10.39 -7.02 3.74
C LYS A 33 11.01 -6.64 2.39
N ASP A 34 11.49 -7.63 1.63
CA ASP A 34 12.10 -7.40 0.32
C ASP A 34 11.05 -7.01 -0.73
N GLN A 35 9.89 -7.69 -0.73
CA GLN A 35 8.75 -7.30 -1.55
C GLN A 35 8.29 -5.88 -1.23
N PHE A 36 8.18 -5.55 0.06
CA PHE A 36 7.84 -4.22 0.52
C PHE A 36 8.83 -3.17 -0.02
N ASN A 37 10.13 -3.41 0.14
CA ASN A 37 11.17 -2.48 -0.29
C ASN A 37 11.15 -2.26 -1.81
N ARG A 38 10.94 -3.33 -2.59
CA ARG A 38 10.80 -3.26 -4.05
C ARG A 38 9.59 -2.40 -4.45
N MET A 39 8.43 -2.67 -3.85
CA MET A 39 7.21 -1.90 -4.11
C MET A 39 7.37 -0.43 -3.68
N ASN A 40 7.89 -0.18 -2.48
CA ASN A 40 8.09 1.17 -1.96
C ASN A 40 9.04 1.99 -2.86
N ARG A 41 10.15 1.40 -3.31
CA ARG A 41 11.08 2.05 -4.24
C ARG A 41 10.38 2.44 -5.53
N ARG A 42 9.64 1.51 -6.15
CA ARG A 42 8.92 1.76 -7.40
C ARG A 42 7.85 2.84 -7.24
N PHE A 43 7.07 2.78 -6.17
CA PHE A 43 5.97 3.71 -5.94
C PHE A 43 6.47 5.10 -5.50
N GLN A 44 7.64 5.20 -4.85
CA GLN A 44 8.24 6.47 -4.44
C GLN A 44 8.64 7.35 -5.63
N GLU A 45 9.01 6.77 -6.77
CA GLU A 45 9.31 7.52 -7.99
C GLU A 45 8.10 8.28 -8.54
N VAL A 46 6.89 7.80 -8.22
CA VAL A 46 5.62 8.32 -8.75
C VAL A 46 4.86 9.12 -7.69
N TRP A 47 4.82 8.61 -6.46
CA TRP A 47 4.16 9.20 -5.30
C TRP A 47 5.21 9.44 -4.20
N PRO A 48 5.86 10.62 -4.19
CA PRO A 48 6.90 10.93 -3.20
C PRO A 48 6.31 11.11 -1.80
N ASP A 49 5.07 11.61 -1.70
CA ASP A 49 4.35 11.76 -0.44
C ASP A 49 4.10 10.38 0.21
N PRO A 50 4.53 10.17 1.46
CA PRO A 50 4.46 8.87 2.11
C PRO A 50 3.01 8.43 2.40
N THR A 51 2.11 9.35 2.72
CA THR A 51 0.71 9.03 3.01
C THR A 51 -0.02 8.58 1.75
N VAL A 52 0.15 9.31 0.64
CA VAL A 52 -0.40 8.93 -0.68
C VAL A 52 0.22 7.61 -1.15
N ARG A 53 1.54 7.45 -1.03
CA ARG A 53 2.24 6.23 -1.42
C ARG A 53 1.72 5.01 -0.65
N ARG A 54 1.60 5.12 0.68
CA ARG A 54 1.10 4.03 1.53
C ARG A 54 -0.33 3.64 1.16
N ASN A 55 -1.18 4.61 0.85
CA ASN A 55 -2.52 4.33 0.37
C ASN A 55 -2.50 3.51 -0.95
N HIS A 56 -1.63 3.88 -1.90
CA HIS A 56 -1.44 3.09 -3.13
C HIS A 56 -0.86 1.70 -2.86
N MET A 57 0.07 1.55 -1.91
CA MET A 57 0.61 0.25 -1.52
C MET A 57 -0.47 -0.67 -0.94
N LEU A 58 -1.34 -0.16 -0.07
CA LEU A 58 -2.47 -0.90 0.47
C LEU A 58 -3.48 -1.25 -0.62
N ALA A 59 -3.83 -0.29 -1.47
CA ALA A 59 -4.76 -0.49 -2.58
C ALA A 59 -4.25 -1.55 -3.58
N PHE A 60 -2.97 -1.47 -3.98
CA PHE A 60 -2.33 -2.47 -4.84
C PHE A 60 -2.39 -3.86 -4.21
N THR A 61 -2.01 -3.98 -2.95
CA THR A 61 -2.02 -5.27 -2.26
C THR A 61 -3.43 -5.84 -2.19
N ALA A 62 -4.41 -5.02 -1.85
CA ALA A 62 -5.81 -5.41 -1.77
C ALA A 62 -6.34 -5.90 -3.13
N ASP A 63 -6.02 -5.20 -4.22
CA ASP A 63 -6.37 -5.60 -5.59
C ASP A 63 -5.75 -6.96 -5.95
N ARG A 64 -4.46 -7.15 -5.65
CA ARG A 64 -3.74 -8.40 -5.97
C ARG A 64 -4.27 -9.63 -5.23
N VAL A 65 -4.81 -9.45 -4.02
CA VAL A 65 -5.44 -10.54 -3.25
C VAL A 65 -6.97 -10.55 -3.37
N HIS A 66 -7.52 -9.77 -4.30
CA HIS A 66 -8.96 -9.68 -4.59
C HIS A 66 -9.83 -9.37 -3.36
N THR A 67 -9.40 -8.37 -2.58
CA THR A 67 -10.12 -7.88 -1.39
C THR A 67 -10.16 -6.34 -1.39
N SER A 68 -10.90 -5.74 -0.45
CA SER A 68 -10.78 -4.29 -0.18
C SER A 68 -9.71 -4.01 0.88
N ILE A 69 -9.22 -2.77 0.94
CA ILE A 69 -8.27 -2.34 1.97
C ILE A 69 -8.79 -2.66 3.38
N ASP A 70 -10.11 -2.54 3.59
CA ASP A 70 -10.74 -2.78 4.89
C ASP A 70 -10.58 -4.23 5.39
N PHE A 71 -10.51 -5.18 4.46
CA PHE A 71 -10.38 -6.60 4.76
C PHE A 71 -8.97 -7.14 4.50
N LEU A 72 -8.04 -6.29 4.06
CA LEU A 72 -6.67 -6.71 3.72
C LEU A 72 -5.97 -7.35 4.93
N PHE A 73 -6.13 -6.79 6.13
CA PHE A 73 -5.50 -7.29 7.36
C PHE A 73 -6.02 -8.66 7.82
N LEU A 74 -7.15 -9.12 7.27
CA LEU A 74 -7.71 -10.43 7.54
C LEU A 74 -7.19 -11.50 6.57
N TYR A 75 -6.51 -11.11 5.49
CA TYR A 75 -5.98 -12.03 4.50
C TYR A 75 -4.83 -12.86 5.08
N ARG A 76 -4.88 -14.18 4.88
CA ARG A 76 -3.88 -15.16 5.37
C ARG A 76 -3.27 -16.03 4.26
N GLY A 77 -3.62 -15.77 3.00
CA GLY A 77 -3.15 -16.56 1.85
C GLY A 77 -1.77 -16.14 1.34
N SER A 78 -1.31 -16.79 0.27
CA SER A 78 -0.06 -16.43 -0.39
C SER A 78 -0.20 -15.11 -1.15
N PHE A 79 0.79 -14.23 -1.02
CA PHE A 79 0.85 -12.98 -1.77
C PHE A 79 2.08 -12.92 -2.66
N TRP A 80 1.87 -12.60 -3.93
CA TRP A 80 2.92 -12.54 -4.94
C TRP A 80 2.60 -11.45 -5.97
N PHE A 81 3.64 -10.78 -6.46
CA PHE A 81 3.60 -9.84 -7.57
C PHE A 81 4.98 -9.73 -8.24
N ASP A 82 5.01 -9.22 -9.46
CA ASP A 82 6.22 -8.89 -10.21
C ASP A 82 6.28 -7.41 -10.64
N ASP A 83 7.30 -7.03 -11.42
CA ASP A 83 7.43 -5.64 -11.88
C ASP A 83 6.33 -5.26 -12.89
N GLU A 84 5.80 -6.21 -13.66
CA GLU A 84 4.73 -5.94 -14.62
C GLU A 84 3.43 -5.58 -13.88
N ASP A 85 3.11 -6.30 -12.80
CA ASP A 85 2.00 -5.98 -11.92
C ASP A 85 2.11 -4.53 -11.36
N LEU A 86 3.31 -4.17 -10.88
CA LEU A 86 3.57 -2.82 -10.35
C LEU A 86 3.42 -1.74 -11.42
N ASP A 87 4.04 -1.93 -12.59
CA ASP A 87 4.01 -0.96 -13.67
C ASP A 87 2.60 -0.80 -14.24
N ARG A 88 1.83 -1.89 -14.36
CA ARG A 88 0.43 -1.86 -14.77
C ARG A 88 -0.43 -1.06 -13.79
N TYR A 89 -0.23 -1.27 -12.48
CA TYR A 89 -0.93 -0.52 -11.45
C TYR A 89 -0.60 0.97 -11.52
N ILE A 90 0.69 1.32 -11.58
CA ILE A 90 1.19 2.71 -11.71
C ILE A 90 0.57 3.36 -12.95
N HIS A 91 0.66 2.70 -14.09
CA HIS A 91 0.14 3.21 -15.35
C HIS A 91 -1.35 3.55 -15.27
N THR A 92 -2.14 2.65 -14.67
CA THR A 92 -3.59 2.82 -14.50
C THR A 92 -3.91 4.02 -13.61
N HIS A 93 -3.18 4.18 -12.51
CA HIS A 93 -3.48 5.20 -11.48
C HIS A 93 -2.79 6.55 -11.72
N THR A 94 -1.86 6.63 -12.67
CA THR A 94 -1.25 7.90 -13.12
C THR A 94 -1.92 8.44 -14.36
N LYS A 95 -2.41 7.58 -15.27
CA LYS A 95 -3.14 8.01 -16.48
C LYS A 95 -4.51 8.62 -16.19
N GLN A 96 -5.14 8.29 -15.07
CA GLN A 96 -6.42 8.90 -14.69
C GLN A 96 -6.33 10.40 -14.35
N GLY A 97 -5.13 10.99 -14.27
CA GLY A 97 -4.93 12.44 -14.17
C GLY A 97 -5.05 13.23 -15.48
N HIS A 98 -5.35 12.59 -16.62
CA HIS A 98 -5.55 13.22 -17.93
C HIS A 98 -6.96 12.95 -18.50
N ARG A 99 -8.01 13.07 -17.68
CA ARG A 99 -9.35 13.29 -18.25
C ARG A 99 -9.55 14.79 -18.44
N PRO A 100 -9.64 15.32 -19.69
CA PRO A 100 -10.24 16.62 -19.89
C PRO A 100 -11.69 16.52 -19.41
N SER A 101 -12.04 17.45 -18.53
CA SER A 101 -13.40 17.76 -18.08
C SER A 101 -14.34 18.01 -19.24
#